data_AF-A0AAE3GQT4-F1
#
_entry.id   AF-A0AAE3GQT4-F1
#
_cell.length_a   1.000
_cell.length_b   1.000
_cell.length_c   1.000
_cell.angle_alpha   90.00
_cell.angle_beta   90.00
_cell.angle_gamma   90.00
#
_symmetry.space_group_name_H-M   'P 1'
#
loop_
_entity.id
_entity.type
_entity.pdbx_description
1 polymer ?
#
loop_
_entity_poly.entity_id
_entity_poly.type
_entity_poly.pdbx_seq_one_letter_code
_entity_poly.pdbx_strand_id
1 'polypeptide(L)'
;MRGQHGRAAQWDSVAILVAGLVLTGVGTAAQFQARFAATDLASRTRRGRALAIVVWVGSIGSMLGPNLGTPGAGLAGSLGLAPLGGAFVVAAVALAVASVLTALLLRPDPLLTARRRSDPAVLSGSNPGSGRSGSVQPAGGFRAVLRDGFRVLAEHRAART
;
A
#
# COMPACT_ATOMS: atom_id res chain seq x y z
N MET A 1 -28.38 39.06 -15.05
CA MET A 1 -27.54 38.80 -13.86
C MET A 1 -27.48 37.30 -13.50
N ARG A 2 -26.91 36.44 -14.36
CA ARG A 2 -26.81 34.97 -14.14
C ARG A 2 -25.36 34.47 -14.21
N GLY A 3 -24.44 35.10 -13.47
CA GLY A 3 -23.00 34.83 -13.57
C GLY A 3 -22.33 34.22 -12.32
N GLN A 4 -23.05 34.03 -11.22
CA GLN A 4 -22.41 33.82 -9.91
C GLN A 4 -22.31 32.35 -9.47
N HIS A 5 -23.11 31.44 -10.04
CA HIS A 5 -23.14 30.03 -9.62
C HIS A 5 -22.03 29.15 -10.22
N GLY A 6 -21.41 29.57 -11.32
CA GLY A 6 -20.32 28.80 -11.95
C GLY A 6 -19.02 28.81 -11.16
N ARG A 7 -18.75 29.86 -10.37
CA ARG A 7 -17.47 30.04 -9.66
C ARG A 7 -17.35 29.08 -8.48
N ALA A 8 -18.42 28.85 -7.71
CA ALA A 8 -18.41 27.92 -6.58
C ALA A 8 -18.20 26.47 -7.03
N ALA A 9 -18.86 26.03 -8.11
CA ALA A 9 -18.68 24.70 -8.68
C ALA A 9 -17.25 24.48 -9.22
N GLN A 10 -16.60 25.54 -9.69
CA GLN A 10 -15.22 25.48 -10.18
C GLN A 10 -14.23 25.23 -9.02
N TRP A 11 -14.46 25.83 -7.85
CA TRP A 11 -13.62 25.64 -6.67
C TRP A 11 -13.73 24.23 -6.08
N ASP A 12 -14.91 23.61 -6.08
CA ASP A 12 -15.07 22.22 -5.65
C ASP A 12 -14.31 21.25 -6.56
N SER A 13 -14.34 21.51 -7.87
CA SER A 13 -13.57 20.72 -8.85
C SER A 13 -12.06 20.89 -8.65
N VAL A 14 -11.59 22.10 -8.30
CA VAL A 14 -10.18 22.35 -7.98
C VAL A 14 -9.78 21.65 -6.68
N ALA A 15 -10.63 21.68 -5.65
CA ALA A 15 -10.36 21.01 -4.39
C ALA A 15 -10.23 19.48 -4.58
N ILE A 16 -11.11 18.86 -5.37
CA ILE A 16 -11.02 17.42 -5.69
C ILE A 16 -9.72 17.09 -6.45
N LEU A 17 -9.31 17.97 -7.38
CA LEU A 17 -8.08 17.80 -8.15
C LEU A 17 -6.84 17.92 -7.27
N VAL A 18 -6.78 18.93 -6.40
CA VAL A 18 -5.68 19.11 -5.45
C VAL A 18 -5.61 17.92 -4.49
N ALA A 19 -6.75 17.47 -3.96
CA ALA A 19 -6.80 16.28 -3.12
C ALA A 19 -6.28 15.03 -3.86
N GLY A 20 -6.71 14.83 -5.11
CA GLY A 20 -6.22 13.73 -5.96
C GLY A 20 -4.71 13.81 -6.22
N LEU A 21 -4.17 15.01 -6.45
CA LEU A 21 -2.75 15.23 -6.67
C LEU A 21 -1.93 14.96 -5.39
N VAL A 22 -2.41 15.44 -4.24
CA VAL A 22 -1.80 15.17 -2.94
C VAL A 22 -1.79 13.66 -2.65
N LEU A 23 -2.92 12.98 -2.85
CA LEU A 23 -3.01 11.53 -2.65
C LEU A 23 -2.05 10.77 -3.59
N THR A 24 -1.95 11.20 -4.85
CA THR A 24 -1.00 10.63 -5.81
C THR A 24 0.46 10.85 -5.36
N GLY A 25 0.78 12.04 -4.85
CA GLY A 25 2.09 12.36 -4.28
C GLY A 25 2.44 11.48 -3.07
N VAL A 26 1.51 11.35 -2.12
CA VAL A 26 1.67 10.48 -0.94
C VAL A 26 1.88 9.02 -1.34
N GLY A 27 1.09 8.51 -2.29
CA GLY A 27 1.23 7.15 -2.81
C GLY A 27 2.60 6.91 -3.47
N THR A 28 3.06 7.88 -4.26
CA THR A 28 4.37 7.81 -4.94
C THR A 28 5.52 7.83 -3.93
N ALA A 29 5.45 8.70 -2.91
CA ALA A 29 6.45 8.74 -1.84
C ALA A 29 6.48 7.42 -1.05
N ALA A 30 5.32 6.86 -0.70
CA ALA A 30 5.22 5.58 -0.02
C ALA A 30 5.80 4.43 -0.86
N GLN A 31 5.58 4.44 -2.18
CA GLN A 31 6.14 3.47 -3.12
C GLN A 31 7.67 3.51 -3.14
N PHE A 32 8.28 4.70 -3.14
CA PHE A 32 9.74 4.83 -3.05
C PHE A 32 10.27 4.27 -1.73
N GLN A 33 9.65 4.62 -0.60
CA GLN A 33 10.05 4.15 0.72
C GLN A 33 9.89 2.62 0.87
N ALA A 34 8.83 2.03 0.31
CA ALA A 34 8.57 0.60 0.39
C ALA A 34 9.70 -0.25 -0.22
N ARG A 35 10.35 0.23 -1.29
CA ARG A 35 11.44 -0.49 -1.94
C ARG A 35 12.68 -0.54 -1.05
N PHE A 36 13.01 0.57 -0.40
CA PHE A 36 14.13 0.62 0.56
C PHE A 36 13.85 -0.24 1.80
N ALA A 37 12.65 -0.14 2.37
CA ALA A 37 12.23 -0.95 3.51
C ALA A 37 12.26 -2.47 3.21
N ALA A 38 11.83 -2.87 2.01
CA ALA A 38 11.88 -4.27 1.58
C ALA A 38 13.32 -4.80 1.47
N THR A 39 14.26 -3.95 1.07
CA THR A 39 15.64 -4.34 0.86
C THR A 39 16.47 -4.32 2.13
N ASP A 40 16.11 -3.47 3.09
CA ASP A 40 16.71 -3.46 4.42
C ASP A 40 16.43 -4.76 5.18
N LEU A 41 15.23 -5.33 5.00
CA LEU A 41 14.85 -6.61 5.59
C LEU A 41 15.55 -7.82 4.93
N ALA A 42 16.05 -7.67 3.70
CA ALA A 42 16.75 -8.75 3.00
C ALA A 42 18.18 -8.94 3.55
N SER A 43 18.63 -10.20 3.63
CA SER A 43 20.01 -10.56 4.01
C SER A 43 21.03 -9.86 3.10
N ARG A 44 22.19 -9.40 3.62
CA ARG A 44 23.24 -8.66 2.86
C ARG A 44 23.51 -9.25 1.47
N THR A 45 23.59 -10.57 1.34
CA THR A 45 23.86 -11.28 0.08
C THR A 45 22.75 -11.17 -0.97
N ARG A 46 21.50 -10.86 -0.60
CA ARG A 46 20.31 -10.88 -1.48
C ARG A 46 19.70 -9.51 -1.76
N ARG A 47 20.20 -8.43 -1.15
CA ARG A 47 19.66 -7.07 -1.29
C ARG A 47 19.66 -6.57 -2.73
N GLY A 48 20.78 -6.76 -3.44
CA GLY A 48 20.90 -6.37 -4.85
C GLY A 48 19.92 -7.09 -5.77
N ARG A 49 19.72 -8.40 -5.56
CA ARG A 49 18.74 -9.20 -6.32
C ARG A 49 17.30 -8.78 -6.01
N ALA A 50 17.00 -8.47 -4.75
CA ALA A 50 15.68 -7.98 -4.35
C ALA A 50 15.35 -6.64 -5.03
N LEU A 51 16.29 -5.68 -5.04
CA LEU A 51 16.14 -4.43 -5.78
C LEU A 51 15.95 -4.67 -7.29
N ALA A 52 16.79 -5.52 -7.89
CA ALA A 52 16.75 -5.80 -9.33
C ALA A 52 15.39 -6.35 -9.77
N ILE A 53 14.82 -7.30 -9.01
CA ILE A 53 13.49 -7.85 -9.28
C ILE A 53 12.42 -6.75 -9.22
N VAL A 54 12.43 -5.92 -8.18
CA VAL A 54 11.46 -4.83 -8.01
C VAL A 54 11.53 -3.84 -9.16
N VAL A 55 12.74 -3.48 -9.60
CA VAL A 55 12.93 -2.58 -10.75
C VAL A 55 12.43 -3.21 -12.04
N TRP A 56 12.77 -4.48 -12.31
CA TRP A 56 12.35 -5.20 -13.51
C TRP A 56 10.82 -5.34 -13.60
N VAL A 57 10.15 -5.63 -12.47
CA VAL A 57 8.68 -5.64 -12.39
C VAL A 57 8.11 -4.24 -12.68
N GLY A 58 8.75 -3.18 -12.20
CA GLY A 58 8.38 -1.80 -12.53
C GLY A 58 8.47 -1.50 -14.03
N SER A 59 9.52 -1.99 -14.70
CA SER A 59 9.68 -1.88 -16.15
C SER A 59 8.54 -2.58 -16.90
N ILE A 60 8.17 -3.79 -16.50
CA ILE A 60 7.02 -4.50 -17.08
C ILE A 60 5.73 -3.69 -16.93
N GLY A 61 5.50 -3.12 -15.74
CA GLY A 61 4.34 -2.26 -15.50
C GLY A 61 4.28 -1.06 -16.45
N SER A 62 5.43 -0.43 -16.73
CA SER A 62 5.53 0.68 -17.69
C SER A 62 5.17 0.25 -19.11
N MET A 63 5.60 -0.95 -19.52
CA MET A 63 5.27 -1.52 -20.83
C MET A 63 3.79 -1.92 -20.95
N LEU A 64 3.16 -2.33 -19.85
CA LEU A 64 1.73 -2.64 -19.83
C LEU A 64 0.87 -1.37 -19.91
N GLY A 65 1.35 -0.23 -19.42
CA GLY A 65 0.59 1.03 -19.37
C GLY A 65 -0.13 1.39 -20.67
N PRO A 66 0.58 1.53 -21.81
CA PRO A 66 -0.05 1.82 -23.11
C PRO A 66 -1.00 0.71 -23.58
N ASN A 67 -0.68 -0.56 -23.30
CA ASN A 67 -1.49 -1.72 -23.69
C ASN A 67 -2.81 -1.81 -22.92
N LEU A 68 -2.91 -1.18 -21.75
CA LEU A 68 -4.14 -1.12 -20.95
C LEU A 68 -5.14 -0.08 -21.48
N GLY A 69 -4.75 0.78 -22.41
CA GLY A 69 -5.64 1.78 -23.02
C GLY A 69 -6.80 1.15 -23.78
N THR A 70 -6.51 0.14 -24.62
CA THR A 70 -7.52 -0.58 -25.42
C THR A 70 -8.56 -1.33 -24.58
N PRO A 71 -8.18 -2.21 -23.62
CA PRO A 71 -9.17 -2.84 -22.74
C PRO A 71 -9.83 -1.83 -21.79
N GLY A 72 -9.12 -0.77 -21.39
CA GLY A 72 -9.67 0.33 -20.60
C GLY A 72 -10.79 1.07 -21.32
N ALA A 73 -10.63 1.35 -22.62
CA ALA A 73 -11.68 1.98 -23.43
C ALA A 73 -12.93 1.10 -23.58
N GLY A 74 -12.75 -0.22 -23.73
CA GLY A 74 -13.86 -1.18 -23.72
C GLY A 74 -14.63 -1.19 -22.40
N LEU A 75 -13.89 -1.18 -21.27
CA LEU A 75 -14.47 -1.04 -19.93
C LEU A 75 -15.20 0.29 -19.75
N ALA A 76 -14.62 1.40 -20.21
CA ALA A 76 -15.24 2.71 -20.16
C ALA A 76 -16.59 2.73 -20.90
N GLY A 77 -16.64 2.15 -22.11
CA GLY A 77 -17.87 2.02 -22.89
C GLY A 77 -18.95 1.20 -22.18
N SER A 78 -18.57 0.09 -21.54
CA SER A 78 -19.52 -0.75 -20.78
C SER A 78 -20.06 -0.08 -19.49
N LEU A 79 -19.29 0.84 -18.91
CA LEU A 79 -19.63 1.54 -17.67
C LEU A 79 -20.24 2.93 -17.91
N GLY A 80 -20.36 3.37 -19.17
CA GLY A 80 -20.83 4.71 -19.53
C GLY A 80 -19.88 5.85 -19.12
N LEU A 81 -18.59 5.53 -18.93
CA LEU A 81 -17.56 6.50 -18.51
C LEU A 81 -16.92 7.20 -19.72
N ALA A 82 -16.31 8.36 -19.48
CA ALA A 82 -15.47 9.01 -20.47
C ALA A 82 -14.34 8.07 -20.94
N PRO A 83 -13.85 8.17 -22.20
CA PRO A 83 -12.91 7.20 -22.78
C PRO A 83 -11.63 7.00 -21.95
N LEU A 84 -11.15 8.05 -21.27
CA LEU A 84 -9.98 8.00 -20.39
C LEU A 84 -10.29 7.39 -19.01
N GLY A 85 -11.56 7.38 -18.59
CA GLY A 85 -12.00 6.92 -17.28
C GLY A 85 -11.80 5.42 -17.05
N GLY A 86 -11.89 4.60 -18.10
CA GLY A 86 -11.74 3.15 -17.96
C GLY A 86 -10.33 2.71 -17.59
N ALA A 87 -9.29 3.41 -18.03
CA ALA A 87 -7.92 3.16 -17.60
C ALA A 87 -7.73 3.42 -16.08
N PHE A 88 -8.40 4.44 -15.55
CA PHE A 88 -8.40 4.72 -14.10
C PHE A 88 -9.11 3.63 -13.30
N VAL A 89 -10.20 3.05 -13.82
CA VAL A 89 -10.88 1.92 -13.18
C VAL A 89 -9.97 0.70 -13.12
N VAL A 90 -9.30 0.36 -14.23
CA VAL A 90 -8.34 -0.75 -14.26
C VAL A 90 -7.22 -0.53 -13.25
N ALA A 91 -6.66 0.68 -13.19
CA ALA A 91 -5.65 1.04 -12.20
C ALA A 91 -6.18 0.93 -10.77
N ALA A 92 -7.39 1.41 -10.50
CA ALA A 92 -8.02 1.34 -9.17
C ALA A 92 -8.23 -0.11 -8.71
N VAL A 93 -8.69 -0.99 -9.61
CA VAL A 93 -8.83 -2.43 -9.33
C VAL A 93 -7.47 -3.07 -9.05
N ALA A 94 -6.45 -2.79 -9.87
CA ALA A 94 -5.10 -3.31 -9.66
C ALA A 94 -4.52 -2.85 -8.30
N LEU A 95 -4.71 -1.57 -7.92
CA LEU A 95 -4.31 -1.04 -6.63
C LEU A 95 -5.08 -1.68 -5.46
N ALA A 96 -6.38 -1.93 -5.62
CA ALA A 96 -7.19 -2.61 -4.62
C ALA A 96 -6.70 -4.05 -4.40
N VAL A 97 -6.44 -4.79 -5.49
CA VAL A 97 -5.87 -6.14 -5.44
C VAL A 97 -4.50 -6.13 -4.76
N ALA A 98 -3.61 -5.21 -5.15
CA ALA A 98 -2.30 -5.08 -4.52
C ALA A 98 -2.40 -4.76 -3.02
N SER A 99 -3.36 -3.92 -2.63
CA SER A 99 -3.62 -3.58 -1.22
C SER A 99 -4.09 -4.79 -0.42
N VAL A 100 -5.03 -5.56 -0.97
CA VAL A 100 -5.52 -6.81 -0.36
C VAL A 100 -4.39 -7.84 -0.26
N LEU A 101 -3.65 -8.06 -1.34
CA LEU A 101 -2.50 -8.97 -1.34
C LEU A 101 -1.48 -8.54 -0.28
N THR A 102 -1.12 -7.27 -0.20
CA THR A 102 -0.21 -6.77 0.83
C THR A 102 -0.77 -7.01 2.24
N ALA A 103 -2.05 -6.75 2.47
CA ALA A 103 -2.68 -6.96 3.77
C ALA A 103 -2.71 -8.44 4.18
N LEU A 104 -2.85 -9.36 3.21
CA LEU A 104 -2.88 -10.80 3.45
C LEU A 104 -1.48 -11.43 3.54
N LEU A 105 -0.55 -11.04 2.66
CA LEU A 105 0.79 -11.64 2.58
C LEU A 105 1.76 -11.13 3.66
N LEU A 106 1.55 -9.90 4.17
CA LEU A 106 2.30 -9.38 5.33
C LEU A 106 1.67 -9.79 6.68
N ARG A 107 0.67 -10.69 6.66
CA ARG A 107 -0.03 -11.12 7.88
C ARG A 107 0.71 -12.13 8.78
N PRO A 108 1.89 -12.69 8.44
CA PRO A 108 2.92 -12.96 9.45
C PRO A 108 3.71 -11.67 9.65
N ASP A 109 3.59 -11.06 10.84
CA ASP A 109 4.19 -9.75 11.14
C ASP A 109 5.71 -9.72 10.82
N PRO A 110 6.11 -9.06 9.72
CA PRO A 110 7.49 -9.07 9.27
C PRO A 110 8.40 -8.29 10.23
N LEU A 111 7.84 -7.37 11.01
CA LEU A 111 8.57 -6.59 12.00
C LEU A 111 9.03 -7.45 13.17
N LEU A 112 8.18 -8.40 13.62
CA LEU A 112 8.53 -9.34 14.68
C LEU A 112 9.60 -10.32 14.21
N THR A 113 9.53 -10.75 12.95
CA THR A 113 10.53 -11.64 12.34
C THR A 113 11.87 -10.93 12.14
N ALA A 114 11.85 -9.63 11.79
CA ALA A 114 13.05 -8.80 11.72
C ALA A 114 13.69 -8.60 13.10
N ARG A 115 12.89 -8.24 14.11
CA ARG A 115 13.37 -8.05 15.49
C ARG A 115 14.00 -9.31 16.07
N ARG A 116 13.39 -10.49 15.86
CA ARG A 116 13.98 -11.78 16.30
C ARG A 116 15.35 -12.07 15.68
N ARG A 117 15.64 -11.60 14.46
CA ARG A 117 16.96 -11.77 13.82
C ARG A 117 18.00 -10.76 14.29
N SER A 118 17.55 -9.60 14.75
CA SER A 118 18.42 -8.51 15.23
C SER A 118 18.65 -8.53 16.73
N ASP A 119 18.03 -9.48 17.46
CA ASP A 119 18.10 -9.53 18.92
C ASP A 119 19.51 -9.97 19.38
N PRO A 120 20.29 -9.09 20.04
CA PRO A 120 21.67 -9.39 20.44
C PRO A 120 21.76 -10.55 21.44
N ALA A 121 20.66 -10.89 22.14
CA ALA A 121 20.58 -12.02 23.06
C ALA A 121 20.70 -13.40 22.35
N VAL A 122 20.44 -13.48 21.04
CA VAL A 122 20.64 -14.71 20.24
C VAL A 122 22.09 -14.83 19.76
N LEU A 123 22.81 -13.70 19.64
CA LEU A 123 24.22 -13.66 19.23
C LEU A 123 25.18 -13.77 20.42
N SER A 124 24.77 -13.35 21.62
CA SER A 124 25.47 -13.59 22.87
C SER A 124 24.94 -14.87 23.53
N GLY A 125 25.61 -16.00 23.30
CA GLY A 125 25.31 -17.25 24.00
C GLY A 125 25.18 -17.06 25.51
N SER A 126 24.04 -17.51 26.04
CA SER A 126 23.72 -17.80 27.45
C SER A 126 24.47 -17.01 28.54
N ASN A 127 23.83 -15.99 29.11
CA ASN A 127 24.07 -15.60 30.51
C ASN A 127 22.75 -15.63 31.29
N PRO A 128 22.51 -16.60 32.19
CA PRO A 128 21.28 -16.68 32.97
C PRO A 128 21.39 -15.72 34.16
N GLY A 129 21.04 -14.45 33.97
CA GLY A 129 21.09 -13.50 35.08
C GLY A 129 20.92 -12.03 34.71
N SER A 130 19.75 -11.64 34.20
CA SER A 130 19.27 -10.27 34.42
C SER A 130 17.75 -10.20 34.20
N GLY A 131 17.04 -10.06 35.31
CA GLY A 131 15.60 -9.86 35.33
C GLY A 131 15.19 -8.48 34.83
N ARG A 132 14.07 -8.48 34.11
CA ARG A 132 13.02 -7.44 34.03
C ARG A 132 13.48 -5.99 33.84
N SER A 133 13.11 -5.42 32.69
CA SER A 133 12.09 -4.35 32.58
C SER A 133 12.32 -3.52 31.32
N GLY A 134 11.23 -3.24 30.60
CA GLY A 134 11.23 -2.36 29.44
C GLY A 134 10.46 -2.91 28.26
N SER A 135 9.16 -3.18 28.44
CA SER A 135 8.22 -3.35 27.34
C SER A 135 8.18 -2.07 26.51
N VAL A 136 9.03 -1.96 25.49
CA VAL A 136 8.90 -0.93 24.46
C VAL A 136 7.76 -1.37 23.55
N GLN A 137 6.57 -0.90 23.89
CA GLN A 137 5.38 -0.95 23.05
C GLN A 137 5.38 0.30 22.16
N PRO A 138 5.66 0.19 20.85
CA PRO A 138 5.37 1.28 19.94
C PRO A 138 3.86 1.26 19.66
N ALA A 139 3.17 2.28 20.14
CA ALA A 139 1.81 2.60 19.75
C ALA A 139 1.72 2.62 18.20
N GLY A 140 0.81 1.82 17.66
CA GLY A 140 0.62 1.65 16.24
C GLY A 140 0.22 2.95 15.56
N GLY A 141 0.89 3.27 14.46
CA GLY A 141 0.42 4.30 13.53
C GLY A 141 -0.92 3.91 12.92
N PHE A 142 -1.64 4.92 12.42
CA PHE A 142 -2.99 4.91 11.81
C PHE A 142 -3.36 3.74 10.88
N ARG A 143 -2.40 2.95 10.39
CA ARG A 143 -2.62 1.78 9.52
C ARG A 143 -2.80 0.47 10.30
N ALA A 144 -2.35 0.39 11.56
CA ALA A 144 -2.70 -0.71 12.47
C ALA A 144 -4.22 -0.71 12.78
N VAL A 145 -4.77 0.49 12.95
CA VAL A 145 -6.20 0.83 13.18
C VAL A 145 -7.14 0.32 12.08
N LEU A 146 -6.69 0.23 10.82
CA LEU A 146 -7.49 -0.30 9.70
C LEU A 146 -7.40 -1.83 9.54
N ARG A 147 -6.29 -2.43 9.99
CA ARG A 147 -6.06 -3.88 9.90
C ARG A 147 -6.84 -4.67 10.95
N ASP A 148 -7.12 -4.09 12.11
CA ASP A 148 -7.98 -4.73 13.13
C ASP A 148 -9.47 -4.50 12.84
N GLY A 149 -9.83 -3.35 12.24
CA GLY A 149 -11.21 -3.05 11.84
C GLY A 149 -11.83 -4.05 10.84
N PHE A 150 -11.09 -4.46 9.80
CA PHE A 150 -11.60 -5.44 8.83
C PHE A 150 -11.63 -6.89 9.34
N ARG A 151 -10.84 -7.20 10.39
CA ARG A 151 -10.82 -8.53 11.02
C ARG A 151 -12.05 -8.76 11.91
N VAL A 152 -12.46 -7.75 12.68
CA VAL A 152 -13.60 -7.79 13.63
C VAL A 152 -14.95 -7.84 12.90
N LEU A 153 -15.04 -7.27 11.69
CA LEU A 153 -16.26 -7.28 10.88
C LEU A 153 -16.51 -8.61 10.17
N ALA A 154 -15.45 -9.33 9.79
CA ALA A 154 -15.56 -10.65 9.18
C ALA A 154 -16.00 -11.72 10.20
N GLU A 155 -15.49 -11.64 11.43
CA GLU A 155 -15.81 -12.60 12.49
C GLU A 155 -17.26 -12.41 13.01
N HIS A 156 -17.81 -11.19 13.05
CA HIS A 156 -19.20 -10.91 13.45
C HIS A 156 -20.29 -11.35 12.44
N ARG A 157 -19.91 -11.60 11.18
CA ARG A 157 -20.84 -12.06 10.13
C ARG A 157 -20.91 -13.58 10.06
N ALA A 158 -19.80 -14.27 10.33
CA ALA A 158 -19.71 -15.73 10.27
C ALA A 158 -20.33 -16.45 11.48
N ALA A 159 -20.50 -15.77 12.62
CA ALA A 159 -21.10 -16.38 13.81
C ALA A 159 -22.62 -16.22 13.93
N ARG A 160 -23.30 -15.61 12.94
CA ARG A 160 -24.74 -15.29 12.99
C ARG A 160 -25.60 -15.94 11.89
N THR A 161 -25.04 -16.84 11.10
CA THR A 161 -25.75 -17.64 10.08
C THR A 161 -25.23 -19.06 10.11
#